data_AF-A0A7J7SDL7-F1
#
_entry.id   AF-A0A7J7SDL7-F1
#
_cell.length_a   1.000
_cell.length_b   1.000
_cell.length_c   1.000
_cell.angle_alpha   90.00
_cell.angle_beta   90.00
_cell.angle_gamma   90.00
#
_symmetry.space_group_name_H-M   'P 1'
#
loop_
_entity.id
_entity.type
_entity.pdbx_description
1 polymer ?
#
loop_
_entity_poly.entity_id
_entity_poly.type
_entity_poly.pdbx_seq_one_letter_code
_entity_poly.pdbx_strand_id
1 'polypeptide(L)'
;MHRWWYNATGGSCQQFVYGGCGGNNNNYLTKEECLEKCADVTENTSDGLATSRNGADSSIPSVPRRQNFDDPSGDIFNYEEYCTAKAVTGPCRASFPRWYFDTEKNSCDNFIYGGCWGNKNNYLSKEACMSRCVGKQLYPVLPLSTKVVVLAGLFVMVLILLLGASVVCLIRVARRNQERTLRTVWSSGDDKEHLVKNTYVL
;
A
#
# COMPACT_ATOMS: atom_id res chain seq x y z
N MET A 1 32.36 6.14 7.87
CA MET A 1 33.75 6.63 7.91
C MET A 1 33.93 7.45 9.17
N HIS A 2 34.94 7.18 10.00
CA HIS A 2 35.23 8.06 11.14
C HIS A 2 35.62 9.45 10.65
N ARG A 3 35.02 10.48 11.23
CA ARG A 3 35.22 11.91 10.93
C ARG A 3 35.26 12.69 12.23
N TRP A 4 35.66 13.95 12.17
CA TRP A 4 35.73 14.88 13.30
C TRP A 4 34.76 16.04 13.09
N TRP A 5 34.12 16.50 14.16
CA TRP A 5 33.31 17.72 14.17
C TRP A 5 33.71 18.56 15.38
N TYR A 6 33.63 19.88 15.25
CA TYR A 6 33.91 20.83 16.31
C TYR A 6 32.67 21.09 17.16
N ASN A 7 32.75 20.76 18.44
CA ASN A 7 31.74 21.07 19.44
C ASN A 7 32.05 22.44 20.06
N ALA A 8 31.32 23.48 19.63
CA ALA A 8 31.52 24.85 20.11
C ALA A 8 31.15 25.04 21.59
N THR A 9 30.20 24.27 22.13
CA THR A 9 29.84 24.32 23.56
C THR A 9 30.98 23.80 24.43
N GLY A 10 31.64 22.73 23.98
CA GLY A 10 32.78 22.12 24.68
C GLY A 10 34.15 22.57 24.18
N GLY A 11 34.22 23.54 23.26
CA GLY A 11 35.46 24.03 22.65
C GLY A 11 36.39 22.95 22.12
N SER A 12 35.86 21.85 21.56
CA SER A 12 36.68 20.68 21.24
C SER A 12 36.23 19.91 19.99
N CYS A 13 37.20 19.38 19.26
CA CYS A 13 36.96 18.44 18.16
C CYS A 13 36.64 17.05 18.68
N GLN A 14 35.46 16.53 18.35
CA GLN A 14 34.95 15.21 18.74
C GLN A 14 34.79 14.30 17.53
N GLN A 15 35.05 13.00 17.70
CA GLN A 15 34.93 12.02 16.62
C GLN A 15 33.46 11.59 16.46
N PHE A 16 33.02 11.40 15.21
CA PHE A 16 31.72 10.85 14.88
C PHE A 16 31.78 9.93 13.65
N VAL A 17 30.71 9.17 13.41
CA VAL A 17 30.59 8.30 12.23
C VAL A 17 29.82 9.03 11.13
N TYR A 18 30.50 9.37 10.04
CA TYR A 18 29.87 9.97 8.86
C TYR A 18 29.43 8.90 7.85
N GLY A 19 28.21 9.06 7.34
CA GLY A 19 27.58 8.17 6.36
C GLY A 19 28.23 8.16 4.98
N GLY A 20 28.94 9.23 4.60
CA GLY A 20 29.70 9.31 3.32
C GLY A 20 29.11 10.23 2.26
N CYS A 21 27.95 10.85 2.52
CA CYS A 21 27.29 11.80 1.63
C CYS A 21 26.35 12.73 2.43
N GLY A 22 26.12 13.95 1.92
CA GLY A 22 25.39 15.00 2.64
C GLY A 22 26.22 15.69 3.73
N GLY A 23 25.60 15.96 4.88
CA GLY A 23 26.23 16.60 6.03
C GLY A 23 26.31 18.13 5.94
N ASN A 24 27.11 18.72 6.82
CA ASN A 24 27.43 20.14 6.84
C ASN A 24 28.96 20.33 6.86
N ASN A 25 29.42 21.57 6.88
CA ASN A 25 30.85 21.91 6.85
C ASN A 25 31.61 21.53 8.13
N ASN A 26 30.91 21.18 9.21
CA ASN A 26 31.53 20.75 10.46
C ASN A 26 31.84 19.24 10.43
N ASN A 27 32.66 18.84 9.46
CA ASN A 27 32.96 17.44 9.15
C ASN A 27 34.35 17.32 8.52
N TYR A 28 35.34 16.98 9.34
CA TYR A 28 36.75 16.95 9.01
C TYR A 28 37.28 15.51 8.98
N LEU A 29 38.30 15.25 8.15
CA LEU A 29 38.86 13.91 8.05
C LEU A 29 39.77 13.60 9.24
N THR A 30 40.54 14.58 9.70
CA THR A 30 41.49 14.45 10.81
C THR A 30 41.16 15.40 11.95
N LYS A 31 41.69 15.13 13.14
CA LYS A 31 41.49 15.99 14.31
C LYS A 31 42.18 17.34 14.10
N GLU A 32 43.34 17.31 13.46
CA GLU A 32 44.20 18.46 13.21
C GLU A 32 43.51 19.45 12.28
N GLU A 33 42.90 18.99 11.18
CA GLU A 33 42.11 19.83 10.27
C GLU A 33 40.95 20.52 10.99
N CYS A 34 40.29 19.79 11.91
CA CYS A 34 39.21 20.34 12.72
C CYS A 34 39.72 21.43 13.68
N LEU A 35 40.85 21.19 14.34
CA LEU A 35 41.43 22.14 15.29
C LEU A 35 41.93 23.40 14.57
N GLU A 36 42.65 23.26 13.47
CA GLU A 36 43.14 24.39 12.66
C GLU A 36 41.98 25.29 12.19
N LYS A 37 40.88 24.68 11.73
CA LYS A 37 39.75 25.45 11.19
C LYS A 37 38.83 26.06 12.24
N CYS A 38 38.83 25.56 13.47
CA CYS A 38 37.80 25.93 14.46
C CYS A 38 38.33 26.31 15.85
N ALA A 39 39.52 25.86 16.25
CA ALA A 39 40.08 26.14 17.57
C ALA A 39 40.76 27.51 17.67
N ASP A 40 41.15 28.11 16.54
CA ASP A 40 41.86 29.42 16.50
C ASP A 40 40.94 30.64 16.67
N VAL A 41 39.65 30.44 16.97
CA VAL A 41 38.70 31.57 17.17
C VAL A 41 38.91 32.25 18.53
N THR A 42 39.76 31.73 19.42
CA THR A 42 39.89 32.26 20.79
C THR A 42 41.12 33.09 21.12
N GLU A 43 42.14 33.27 20.27
CA GLU A 43 43.25 34.18 20.61
C GLU A 43 43.81 35.02 19.43
N ASN A 44 43.52 36.33 19.52
CA ASN A 44 44.28 37.48 19.00
C ASN A 44 44.21 37.83 17.51
N THR A 45 43.25 38.68 17.15
CA THR A 45 43.56 39.99 16.52
C THR A 45 42.41 40.97 16.75
N SER A 46 42.71 41.98 17.55
CA SER A 46 42.01 43.26 17.54
C SER A 46 42.22 43.91 16.17
N ASP A 47 41.32 43.68 15.23
CA ASP A 47 40.99 44.65 14.20
C ASP A 47 39.57 44.39 13.70
N GLY A 48 38.76 45.43 13.83
CA GLY A 48 37.31 45.33 13.77
C GLY A 48 36.77 45.07 12.37
N LEU A 49 35.77 44.20 12.29
CA LEU A 49 34.57 44.45 11.49
C LEU A 49 33.41 43.56 11.98
N ALA A 50 32.91 43.86 13.18
CA ALA A 50 31.63 43.34 13.63
C ALA A 50 30.51 44.03 12.84
N THR A 51 30.07 43.43 11.74
CA THR A 51 28.80 43.83 11.11
C THR A 51 27.68 43.14 11.86
N SER A 52 27.07 43.92 12.74
CA SER A 52 25.81 43.66 13.43
C SER A 52 24.73 43.15 12.46
N ARG A 53 24.09 42.03 12.82
CA ARG A 53 22.76 41.68 12.32
C ARG A 53 21.84 41.46 13.50
N ASN A 54 21.03 42.47 13.77
CA ASN A 54 19.81 42.39 14.54
C ASN A 54 18.86 41.35 13.90
N GLY A 55 18.41 40.38 14.69
CA GLY A 55 17.26 39.51 14.40
C GLY A 55 16.51 39.35 15.72
N ALA A 56 15.51 40.18 15.98
CA ALA A 56 14.11 39.91 15.64
C ALA A 56 13.52 38.81 16.52
N ASP A 57 12.80 39.29 17.53
CA ASP A 57 11.75 38.66 18.31
C ASP A 57 10.99 37.57 17.55
N SER A 58 10.82 36.42 18.21
CA SER A 58 9.85 35.40 17.83
C SER A 58 9.47 34.63 19.09
N SER A 59 8.79 35.32 19.99
CA SER A 59 7.90 34.71 20.95
C SER A 59 6.82 33.89 20.20
N ILE A 60 7.03 32.58 20.06
CA ILE A 60 5.99 31.66 19.57
C ILE A 60 5.14 31.21 20.77
N PRO A 61 3.84 31.52 20.80
CA PRO A 61 2.94 30.99 21.82
C PRO A 61 2.75 29.48 21.65
N SER A 62 2.88 28.76 22.75
CA SER A 62 2.45 27.37 22.89
C SER A 62 0.95 27.25 22.60
N VAL A 63 0.59 26.68 21.45
CA VAL A 63 -0.79 26.27 21.15
C VAL A 63 -1.01 24.84 21.68
N PRO A 64 -1.97 24.59 22.58
CA PRO A 64 -2.39 23.25 22.90
C PRO A 64 -3.37 22.78 21.82
N ARG A 65 -3.04 21.72 21.08
CA ARG A 65 -4.02 21.02 20.26
C ARG A 65 -4.27 19.62 20.84
N ARG A 66 -5.26 19.58 21.73
CA ARG A 66 -6.09 18.39 21.94
C ARG A 66 -6.82 18.10 20.63
N GLN A 67 -6.63 16.91 20.08
CA GLN A 67 -7.70 16.16 19.43
C GLN A 67 -7.52 14.69 19.82
N ASN A 68 -8.24 14.28 20.87
CA ASN A 68 -8.86 12.97 20.85
C ASN A 68 -9.97 13.10 19.82
N PHE A 69 -9.77 12.52 18.66
CA PHE A 69 -10.81 12.26 17.69
C PHE A 69 -10.74 10.77 17.44
N ASP A 70 -11.77 10.05 17.89
CA ASP A 70 -11.96 8.64 17.62
C ASP A 70 -12.05 8.46 16.10
N ASP A 71 -10.91 8.19 15.46
CA ASP A 71 -10.82 7.77 14.07
C ASP A 71 -10.74 6.24 14.04
N PRO A 72 -11.76 5.54 13.51
CA PRO A 72 -11.73 4.09 13.33
C PRO A 72 -10.80 3.64 12.21
N SER A 73 -10.09 4.55 11.53
CA SER A 73 -9.07 4.20 10.53
C SER A 73 -7.73 3.85 11.20
N GLY A 74 -7.75 2.78 12.00
CA GLY A 74 -6.54 2.19 12.56
C GLY A 74 -5.51 1.97 11.45
N ASP A 75 -4.34 2.59 11.63
CA ASP A 75 -3.20 2.63 10.72
C ASP A 75 -3.10 1.37 9.85
N ILE A 76 -3.51 1.47 8.58
CA ILE A 76 -3.26 0.41 7.60
C ILE A 76 -1.74 0.30 7.48
N PHE A 77 -1.19 -0.73 8.12
CA PHE A 77 0.23 -1.00 8.00
C PHE A 77 0.56 -1.32 6.54
N ASN A 78 1.33 -0.44 5.90
CA ASN A 78 1.76 -0.62 4.52
C ASN A 78 2.80 -1.75 4.43
N TYR A 79 2.33 -3.00 4.36
CA TYR A 79 3.19 -4.17 4.28
C TYR A 79 4.15 -4.12 3.08
N GLU A 80 3.70 -3.55 1.95
CA GLU A 80 4.48 -3.47 0.73
C GLU A 80 5.75 -2.63 0.89
N GLU A 81 5.63 -1.47 1.54
CA GLU A 81 6.75 -0.55 1.76
C GLU A 81 7.74 -1.07 2.81
N TYR A 82 7.23 -1.70 3.86
CA TYR A 82 8.04 -2.11 5.02
C TYR A 82 8.59 -3.53 4.91
N CYS A 83 7.93 -4.44 4.18
CA CYS A 83 8.27 -5.86 4.18
C CYS A 83 8.52 -6.44 2.79
N THR A 84 7.86 -5.95 1.74
CA THR A 84 8.02 -6.49 0.38
C THR A 84 9.19 -5.85 -0.38
N ALA A 85 9.46 -4.57 -0.15
CA ALA A 85 10.51 -3.83 -0.85
C ALA A 85 11.89 -4.51 -0.69
N LYS A 86 12.65 -4.69 -1.78
CA LYS A 86 13.98 -5.31 -1.74
C LYS A 86 14.96 -4.48 -0.90
N ALA A 87 15.97 -5.11 -0.29
CA ALA A 87 17.00 -4.40 0.47
C ALA A 87 17.74 -3.35 -0.39
N VAL A 88 17.98 -2.15 0.15
CA VAL A 88 18.68 -1.06 -0.57
C VAL A 88 19.84 -0.54 0.27
N THR A 89 21.07 -0.75 -0.21
CA THR A 89 22.29 -0.19 0.41
C THR A 89 22.29 1.34 0.37
N GLY A 90 21.79 1.95 -0.70
CA GLY A 90 21.83 3.40 -0.89
C GLY A 90 23.20 3.92 -1.37
N PRO A 91 23.34 5.23 -1.64
CA PRO A 91 24.51 5.80 -2.29
C PRO A 91 25.66 6.14 -1.33
N CYS A 92 25.39 6.22 -0.03
CA CYS A 92 26.40 6.48 0.99
C CYS A 92 27.28 5.24 1.24
N ARG A 93 28.48 5.44 1.81
CA ARG A 93 29.57 4.45 1.84
C ARG A 93 29.90 3.92 3.24
N ALA A 94 29.05 4.16 4.24
CA ALA A 94 29.20 3.47 5.52
C ALA A 94 28.79 1.99 5.39
N SER A 95 29.14 1.19 6.40
CA SER A 95 28.82 -0.23 6.43
C SER A 95 28.04 -0.56 7.68
N PHE A 96 26.75 -0.24 7.67
CA PHE A 96 25.85 -0.57 8.78
C PHE A 96 25.18 -1.92 8.53
N PRO A 97 25.44 -2.96 9.34
CA PRO A 97 24.68 -4.20 9.28
C PRO A 97 23.21 -3.90 9.62
N ARG A 98 22.31 -4.32 8.74
CA ARG A 98 20.86 -4.15 8.89
C ARG A 98 20.15 -5.43 8.50
N TRP A 99 18.88 -5.52 8.85
CA TRP A 99 18.01 -6.64 8.52
C TRP A 99 16.92 -6.17 7.56
N TYR A 100 16.56 -7.01 6.61
CA TYR A 100 15.41 -6.81 5.74
C TYR A 100 14.61 -8.11 5.68
N PHE A 101 13.31 -8.00 5.42
CA PHE A 101 12.45 -9.14 5.21
C PHE A 101 12.56 -9.62 3.77
N ASP A 102 12.94 -10.88 3.58
CA ASP A 102 12.93 -11.55 2.30
C ASP A 102 11.62 -12.32 2.15
N THR A 103 10.74 -11.82 1.28
CA THR A 103 9.42 -12.42 1.03
C THR A 103 9.49 -13.77 0.34
N GLU A 104 10.57 -14.07 -0.40
CA GLU A 104 10.76 -15.35 -1.08
C GLU A 104 11.11 -16.44 -0.07
N LYS A 105 11.90 -16.10 0.95
CA LYS A 105 12.27 -17.00 2.05
C LYS A 105 11.31 -16.95 3.24
N ASN A 106 10.43 -15.95 3.26
CA ASN A 106 9.55 -15.64 4.38
C ASN A 106 10.33 -15.47 5.70
N SER A 107 11.51 -14.83 5.62
CA SER A 107 12.44 -14.69 6.74
C SER A 107 13.25 -13.39 6.66
N CYS A 108 13.70 -12.88 7.80
CA CYS A 108 14.62 -11.74 7.84
C CYS A 108 16.07 -12.15 7.65
N ASP A 109 16.73 -11.53 6.67
CA ASP A 109 18.14 -11.70 6.35
C ASP A 109 18.91 -10.39 6.55
N ASN A 110 20.24 -10.48 6.66
CA ASN A 110 21.09 -9.30 6.83
C ASN A 110 21.57 -8.73 5.49
N PHE A 111 21.80 -7.42 5.48
CA PHE A 111 22.43 -6.71 4.37
C PHE A 111 23.25 -5.52 4.91
N ILE A 112 24.09 -4.93 4.05
CA ILE A 112 24.85 -3.73 4.39
C ILE A 112 24.09 -2.49 3.90
N TYR A 113 23.75 -1.61 4.85
CA TYR A 113 23.18 -0.30 4.58
C TYR A 113 24.27 0.78 4.59
N GLY A 114 24.29 1.57 3.51
CA GLY A 114 25.23 2.66 3.26
C GLY A 114 25.09 3.83 4.24
N GLY A 115 23.97 3.94 4.95
CA GLY A 115 23.75 4.94 5.99
C GLY A 115 22.85 6.10 5.59
N CYS A 116 22.41 6.17 4.34
CA CYS A 116 21.40 7.14 3.94
C CYS A 116 20.61 6.66 2.71
N TRP A 117 19.50 7.34 2.43
CA TRP A 117 18.51 6.93 1.42
C TRP A 117 18.09 5.46 1.65
N GLY A 118 17.49 4.76 0.69
CA GLY A 118 16.94 3.43 0.90
C GLY A 118 15.45 3.44 1.19
N ASN A 119 14.92 2.31 1.69
CA ASN A 119 13.49 2.10 1.91
C ASN A 119 13.20 1.67 3.35
N LYS A 120 11.92 1.37 3.64
CA LYS A 120 11.46 1.01 4.98
C LYS A 120 11.71 -0.45 5.37
N ASN A 121 12.06 -1.31 4.41
CA ASN A 121 12.50 -2.67 4.69
C ASN A 121 13.97 -2.69 5.15
N ASN A 122 14.22 -2.03 6.27
CA ASN A 122 15.54 -1.80 6.85
C ASN A 122 15.42 -1.67 8.37
N TYR A 123 15.83 -2.72 9.07
CA TYR A 123 15.67 -2.88 10.50
C TYR A 123 17.02 -3.01 11.20
N LEU A 124 17.08 -2.57 12.46
CA LEU A 124 18.30 -2.65 13.27
C LEU A 124 18.60 -4.05 13.77
N SER A 125 17.58 -4.87 14.00
CA SER A 125 17.73 -6.24 14.51
C SER A 125 16.82 -7.21 13.78
N LYS A 126 17.16 -8.50 13.86
CA LYS A 126 16.36 -9.59 13.29
C LYS A 126 14.97 -9.62 13.92
N GLU A 127 14.90 -9.42 15.23
CA GLU A 127 13.65 -9.45 16.01
C GLU A 127 12.71 -8.31 15.60
N ALA A 128 13.24 -7.11 15.40
CA ALA A 128 12.47 -5.97 14.91
C ALA A 128 11.89 -6.24 13.50
N CYS A 129 12.68 -6.83 12.61
CA CYS A 129 12.21 -7.24 11.29
C CYS A 129 11.14 -8.34 11.37
N MET A 130 11.41 -9.41 12.12
CA MET A 130 10.52 -10.57 12.21
C MET A 130 9.18 -10.18 12.84
N SER A 131 9.19 -9.43 13.94
CA SER A 131 7.97 -8.96 14.61
C SER A 131 7.11 -8.04 13.73
N ARG A 132 7.73 -7.33 12.79
CA ARG A 132 7.02 -6.43 11.88
C ARG A 132 6.42 -7.14 10.68
N CYS A 133 7.13 -8.13 10.12
CA CYS A 133 6.82 -8.68 8.80
C CYS A 133 6.35 -10.15 8.80
N VAL A 134 6.76 -10.96 9.77
CA VAL A 134 6.33 -12.37 9.84
C VAL A 134 4.89 -12.44 10.36
N GLY A 135 4.06 -13.26 9.70
CA GLY A 135 2.66 -13.49 10.10
C GLY A 135 1.74 -12.26 9.93
N LYS A 136 2.27 -11.14 9.41
CA LYS A 136 1.54 -9.89 9.16
C LYS A 136 1.15 -9.70 7.70
N GLN A 137 0.87 -10.79 6.99
CA GLN A 137 -0.05 -10.78 5.85
C GLN A 137 -1.47 -10.45 6.39
N LEU A 138 -1.61 -9.28 7.00
CA LEU A 138 -2.87 -8.79 7.52
C LEU A 138 -3.74 -8.55 6.30
N TYR A 139 -4.89 -9.23 6.29
CA TYR A 139 -5.81 -9.42 5.18
C TYR A 139 -5.12 -9.92 3.89
N PRO A 140 -5.45 -11.14 3.39
CA PRO A 140 -5.55 -11.21 1.95
C PRO A 140 -6.56 -10.11 1.59
N VAL A 141 -6.11 -9.00 1.00
CA VAL A 141 -6.79 -8.64 -0.25
C VAL A 141 -6.53 -9.89 -1.03
N LEU A 142 -7.48 -10.82 -0.96
CA LEU A 142 -7.53 -11.92 -1.88
C LEU A 142 -7.30 -11.17 -3.19
N PRO A 143 -6.17 -11.37 -3.88
CA PRO A 143 -6.15 -10.94 -5.26
C PRO A 143 -7.19 -11.89 -5.80
N LEU A 144 -8.44 -11.44 -5.86
CA LEU A 144 -9.49 -12.15 -6.53
C LEU A 144 -8.99 -12.08 -7.93
N SER A 145 -8.15 -13.08 -8.26
CA SER A 145 -7.30 -13.07 -9.42
C SER A 145 -8.24 -12.68 -10.52
N THR A 146 -7.91 -11.69 -11.33
CA THR A 146 -8.87 -11.17 -12.32
C THR A 146 -9.48 -12.32 -13.13
N LYS A 147 -8.73 -13.41 -13.27
CA LYS A 147 -9.17 -14.74 -13.73
C LYS A 147 -10.35 -15.36 -12.95
N VAL A 148 -10.33 -15.41 -11.62
CA VAL A 148 -11.43 -15.89 -10.77
C VAL A 148 -12.67 -14.99 -10.88
N VAL A 149 -12.51 -13.67 -10.90
CA VAL A 149 -13.65 -12.74 -11.14
C VAL A 149 -14.27 -13.00 -12.50
N VAL A 150 -13.44 -13.08 -13.54
CA VAL A 150 -13.86 -13.29 -14.92
C VAL A 150 -14.51 -14.67 -15.08
N LEU A 151 -13.94 -15.72 -14.49
CA LEU A 151 -14.53 -17.06 -14.51
C LEU A 151 -15.90 -17.06 -13.81
N ALA A 152 -16.01 -16.49 -12.61
CA ALA A 152 -17.28 -16.38 -11.91
C ALA A 152 -18.32 -15.59 -12.72
N GLY A 153 -17.91 -14.48 -13.33
CA GLY A 153 -18.75 -13.68 -14.22
C GLY A 153 -19.23 -14.47 -15.44
N LEU A 154 -18.34 -15.21 -16.11
CA LEU A 154 -18.68 -16.04 -17.27
C LEU A 154 -19.66 -17.16 -16.89
N PHE A 155 -19.45 -17.83 -15.75
CA PHE A 155 -20.38 -18.85 -15.25
C PHE A 155 -21.76 -18.26 -14.98
N VAL A 156 -21.85 -17.10 -14.31
CA VAL A 156 -23.12 -16.41 -14.05
C VAL A 156 -23.82 -16.00 -15.35
N MET A 157 -23.07 -15.48 -16.33
CA MET A 157 -23.62 -15.10 -17.63
C MET A 157 -24.19 -16.30 -18.40
N VAL A 158 -23.48 -17.43 -18.41
CA VAL A 158 -23.97 -18.67 -19.03
C VAL A 158 -25.24 -19.17 -18.35
N LEU A 159 -25.29 -19.14 -17.01
CA LEU A 159 -26.49 -19.53 -16.26
C LEU A 159 -27.70 -18.66 -16.61
N ILE A 160 -27.51 -17.33 -16.70
CA ILE A 160 -28.59 -16.40 -17.07
C ILE A 160 -29.10 -16.71 -18.49
N LEU A 161 -28.21 -16.97 -19.45
CA LEU A 161 -28.58 -17.30 -20.82
C LEU A 161 -29.35 -18.64 -20.91
N LEU A 162 -28.91 -19.65 -20.16
CA LEU A 162 -29.58 -20.96 -20.11
C LEU A 162 -30.96 -20.88 -19.48
N LEU A 163 -31.10 -20.14 -18.37
CA LEU A 163 -32.38 -19.90 -17.72
C LEU A 163 -33.31 -19.10 -18.64
N GLY A 164 -32.80 -18.06 -19.32
CA GLY A 164 -33.55 -17.29 -20.30
C GLY A 164 -34.06 -18.15 -21.46
N ALA A 165 -33.20 -18.99 -22.05
CA ALA A 165 -33.58 -19.88 -23.13
C ALA A 165 -34.62 -20.94 -22.68
N SER A 166 -34.46 -21.50 -21.48
CA SER A 166 -35.41 -22.43 -20.88
C SER A 166 -36.79 -21.78 -20.70
N VAL A 167 -36.85 -20.58 -20.12
CA VAL A 167 -38.10 -19.83 -19.93
C VAL A 167 -38.76 -19.50 -21.27
N VAL A 168 -38.00 -19.04 -22.28
CA VAL A 168 -38.55 -18.79 -23.62
C VAL A 168 -39.08 -20.07 -24.27
N CYS A 169 -38.38 -21.20 -24.11
CA CYS A 169 -38.84 -22.49 -24.60
C CYS A 169 -40.14 -22.91 -23.91
N LEU A 170 -40.22 -22.80 -22.58
CA LEU A 170 -41.42 -23.08 -21.80
C LEU A 170 -42.59 -22.20 -22.23
N ILE A 171 -42.39 -20.90 -22.44
CA ILE A 171 -43.43 -19.99 -22.95
C ILE A 171 -43.89 -20.42 -24.35
N ARG A 172 -42.97 -20.77 -25.26
CA ARG A 172 -43.32 -21.26 -26.60
C ARG A 172 -44.04 -22.59 -26.57
N VAL A 173 -43.64 -23.51 -25.71
CA VAL A 173 -44.29 -24.82 -25.52
C VAL A 173 -45.67 -24.64 -24.91
N ALA A 174 -45.81 -23.82 -23.86
CA ALA A 174 -47.08 -23.50 -23.23
C ALA A 174 -48.04 -22.84 -24.23
N ARG A 175 -47.56 -21.88 -25.02
CA ARG A 175 -48.35 -21.24 -26.09
C ARG A 175 -48.77 -22.24 -27.17
N ARG A 176 -47.86 -23.09 -27.64
CA ARG A 176 -48.18 -24.17 -28.60
C ARG A 176 -49.17 -25.18 -28.02
N ASN A 177 -49.06 -25.49 -26.73
CA ASN A 177 -49.98 -26.38 -26.04
C ASN A 177 -51.36 -25.75 -25.92
N GLN A 178 -51.44 -24.45 -25.62
CA GLN A 178 -52.68 -23.69 -25.58
C GLN A 178 -53.35 -23.61 -26.97
N GLU A 179 -52.57 -23.41 -28.04
CA GLU A 179 -53.08 -23.47 -29.42
C GLU A 179 -53.59 -24.88 -29.78
N ARG A 180 -52.96 -25.95 -29.26
CA ARG A 180 -53.42 -27.33 -29.45
C ARG A 180 -54.69 -27.64 -28.64
N THR A 181 -54.76 -27.24 -27.37
CA THR A 181 -55.95 -27.44 -26.53
C THR A 181 -57.15 -26.67 -27.07
N LEU A 182 -56.95 -25.45 -27.59
CA LEU A 182 -58.01 -24.67 -28.22
C LEU A 182 -58.51 -25.30 -29.53
N ARG A 183 -57.62 -25.92 -30.33
CA ARG A 183 -58.01 -26.73 -31.50
C ARG A 183 -58.73 -28.02 -31.12
N THR A 184 -58.33 -28.72 -30.06
CA THR A 184 -59.03 -29.93 -29.63
C THR A 184 -60.40 -29.63 -29.04
N VAL A 185 -60.55 -28.48 -28.35
CA VAL A 185 -61.84 -27.99 -27.85
C VAL A 185 -62.79 -27.63 -29.01
N TRP A 186 -62.28 -27.03 -30.10
CA TRP A 186 -63.09 -26.80 -31.32
C TRP A 186 -63.24 -28.01 -32.24
N SER A 187 -62.45 -29.09 -32.05
CA SER A 187 -62.52 -30.30 -32.88
C SER A 187 -63.28 -31.45 -32.24
N SER A 188 -63.55 -31.40 -30.94
CA SER A 188 -64.35 -32.40 -30.22
C SER A 188 -65.84 -32.00 -30.21
N GLY A 189 -66.46 -32.10 -31.39
CA GLY A 189 -67.88 -32.40 -31.60
C GLY A 189 -68.93 -31.60 -30.85
N ASP A 190 -69.33 -30.43 -31.38
CA ASP A 190 -70.70 -29.92 -31.24
C ASP A 190 -70.97 -28.76 -32.22
N ASP A 191 -71.00 -29.02 -33.54
CA ASP A 191 -71.56 -28.07 -34.52
C ASP A 191 -72.17 -28.71 -35.78
N LYS A 192 -72.23 -30.05 -35.88
CA LYS A 192 -72.83 -30.72 -37.07
C LYS A 192 -73.93 -31.73 -36.78
N GLU A 193 -74.28 -31.99 -35.52
CA GLU A 193 -75.37 -32.92 -35.21
C GLU A 193 -76.73 -32.24 -34.92
N HIS A 194 -76.74 -30.93 -34.64
CA HIS A 194 -77.97 -30.19 -34.35
C HIS A 194 -78.73 -29.66 -35.58
N LEU A 195 -78.15 -29.69 -36.79
CA LEU A 195 -78.83 -29.23 -38.02
C LEU A 195 -79.50 -30.35 -38.83
N VAL A 196 -79.18 -31.62 -38.59
CA VAL A 196 -79.75 -32.76 -39.34
C VAL A 196 -80.98 -33.37 -38.65
N LYS A 197 -81.13 -33.18 -37.33
CA LYS A 197 -82.19 -33.82 -36.54
C LYS A 197 -83.55 -33.08 -36.54
N ASN A 198 -83.66 -31.89 -37.12
CA ASN A 198 -84.92 -31.14 -37.22
C ASN A 198 -85.67 -31.27 -38.56
N THR A 199 -85.23 -32.15 -39.46
CA THR A 199 -85.88 -32.32 -40.78
C THR A 199 -86.70 -33.62 -40.92
N TYR A 200 -86.84 -34.42 -39.85
CA TYR A 200 -87.55 -35.71 -39.86
C TYR A 200 -88.63 -35.87 -38.79
N VAL A 201 -89.38 -34.79 -38.48
CA VAL A 201 -90.68 -34.93 -37.81
C VAL A 201 -91.65 -33.97 -38.49
N LEU A 202 -92.35 -34.51 -39.49
CA LEU A 202 -93.52 -33.94 -40.15
C LEU A 202 -94.76 -34.63 -39.59
#